data_AF-A0A843E3B4-F1
#
_entry.id   AF-A0A843E3B4-F1
#
_cell.length_a   1.000
_cell.length_b   1.000
_cell.length_c   1.000
_cell.angle_alpha   90.00
_cell.angle_beta   90.00
_cell.angle_gamma   90.00
#
_symmetry.space_group_name_H-M   'P 1'
#
loop_
_entity.id
_entity.type
_entity.pdbx_description
1 polymer ?
#
loop_
_entity_poly.entity_id
_entity_poly.type
_entity_poly.pdbx_seq_one_letter_code
_entity_poly.pdbx_strand_id
1 'polypeptide(L)'
;MRITISGPPGSGKTTVCGKLSEALGLKAVVFGQVFRQLAAEKGLTLVELGKLAEQDPQIDADIDAKIVETARSSPDIILESRLSAYMLTRNGIPALRVFLEASPEVRFARIGIREEQELQHAIEETNARQASEAKRYKMYYGIDITDLSVYDLIINTDNLTPDEVLQKILDAVRVRTMLVKDPNAIPDRWGKRPSDRTVGELLQGGVIALDKPSGPTSHQATAWARDALHLDKIGHGGTLDPYVSGVLPICTSKAVRLTDIVLSSDKEYVCLMKLHADRSEERIREVMGRFVGKIYQLPPVRSAVKRQIRIRTIKELEILDIRGRDVLFRISCDAGTYVRTLCIDIGEMLLCGASMTELRRTRSGKMKESQAATLQDLTDAYIFWQQEGRGEWLRSLIRPMEVLADPLPKIIVKATAVDAVCHGADLSVRGVHMLDPEIRKNALVAMMTARGELVAIGKMMMSSDKLMAADAGVAVKTVRVFMEPGHYPRMWKYSTDLEGYSPAE
;
A
#
# COMPACT_ATOMS: atom_id res chain seq x y z
N MET A 1 9.80 -0.74 -16.31
CA MET A 1 8.51 -0.09 -16.07
C MET A 1 8.66 1.43 -15.98
N ARG A 2 8.05 2.16 -16.92
CA ARG A 2 8.06 3.63 -16.95
C ARG A 2 6.73 4.17 -16.43
N ILE A 3 6.76 5.18 -15.56
CA ILE A 3 5.57 5.83 -15.01
C ILE A 3 5.73 7.34 -15.18
N THR A 4 4.72 8.03 -15.71
CA THR A 4 4.69 9.49 -15.74
C THR A 4 3.66 10.01 -14.74
N ILE A 5 4.01 11.04 -13.98
CA ILE A 5 3.09 11.74 -13.08
C ILE A 5 2.98 13.19 -13.56
N SER A 6 1.80 13.56 -14.03
CA SER A 6 1.46 14.90 -14.54
C SER A 6 0.27 15.48 -13.78
N GLY A 7 -0.02 16.77 -13.98
CA GLY A 7 -1.05 17.49 -13.23
C GLY A 7 -0.68 18.95 -12.94
N PRO A 8 -1.66 19.80 -12.59
CA PRO A 8 -1.43 21.21 -12.28
C PRO A 8 -0.60 21.42 -11.00
N PRO A 9 0.03 22.59 -10.81
CA PRO A 9 0.70 22.94 -9.55
C PRO A 9 -0.26 22.79 -8.36
N GLY A 10 0.22 22.23 -7.25
CA GLY A 10 -0.60 21.98 -6.06
C GLY A 10 -1.35 20.63 -6.03
N SER A 11 -1.36 19.85 -7.11
CA SER A 11 -2.07 18.55 -7.16
C SER A 11 -1.38 17.38 -6.45
N GLY A 12 -0.27 17.61 -5.73
CA GLY A 12 0.41 16.57 -4.95
C GLY A 12 1.41 15.69 -5.70
N LYS A 13 1.72 15.98 -6.98
CA LYS A 13 2.65 15.19 -7.83
C LYS A 13 3.98 14.86 -7.18
N THR A 14 4.70 15.85 -6.65
CA THR A 14 6.04 15.65 -6.08
C THR A 14 5.99 14.72 -4.87
N THR A 15 4.98 14.90 -4.00
CA THR A 15 4.76 14.06 -2.82
C THR A 15 4.48 12.61 -3.20
N VAL A 16 3.55 12.42 -4.15
CA VAL A 16 3.18 11.08 -4.64
C VAL A 16 4.35 10.43 -5.38
N CYS A 17 5.13 11.19 -6.16
CA CYS A 17 6.31 10.72 -6.86
C CYS A 17 7.38 10.18 -5.90
N GLY A 18 7.67 10.90 -4.80
CA GLY A 18 8.60 10.45 -3.77
C GLY A 18 8.14 9.15 -3.10
N LYS A 19 6.87 9.09 -2.69
CA LYS A 19 6.27 7.88 -2.12
C LYS A 19 6.28 6.70 -3.09
N LEU A 20 6.03 6.95 -4.38
CA LEU A 20 6.03 5.93 -5.42
C LEU A 20 7.44 5.39 -5.71
N SER A 21 8.45 6.27 -5.68
CA SER A 21 9.86 5.90 -5.79
C SER A 21 10.26 4.94 -4.67
N GLU A 22 9.93 5.28 -3.41
CA GLU A 22 10.19 4.42 -2.25
C GLU A 22 9.45 3.08 -2.34
N ALA A 23 8.16 3.13 -2.70
CA ALA A 23 7.32 1.93 -2.75
C ALA A 23 7.74 0.93 -3.84
N LEU A 24 8.22 1.41 -4.98
CA LEU A 24 8.63 0.57 -6.12
C LEU A 24 10.15 0.34 -6.20
N GLY A 25 10.95 1.02 -5.38
CA GLY A 25 12.41 1.02 -5.50
C GLY A 25 12.91 1.61 -6.82
N LEU A 26 12.10 2.44 -7.49
CA LEU A 26 12.43 3.05 -8.79
C LEU A 26 13.02 4.44 -8.62
N LYS A 27 13.98 4.79 -9.47
CA LYS A 27 14.48 6.16 -9.53
C LYS A 27 13.37 7.11 -9.98
N ALA A 28 13.14 8.18 -9.24
CA ALA A 28 12.27 9.28 -9.64
C ALA A 28 13.08 10.47 -10.14
N VAL A 29 12.65 11.06 -11.26
CA VAL A 29 13.20 12.30 -11.80
C VAL A 29 12.09 13.35 -11.86
N VAL A 30 12.30 14.43 -11.12
CA VAL A 30 11.32 15.51 -10.92
C VAL A 30 11.71 16.70 -11.79
N PHE A 31 11.20 16.74 -13.02
CA PHE A 31 11.52 17.82 -13.95
C PHE A 31 10.86 19.14 -13.56
N GLY A 32 9.82 19.12 -12.71
CA GLY A 32 9.27 20.34 -12.12
C GLY A 32 10.28 21.16 -11.30
N GLN A 33 11.40 20.57 -10.87
CA GLN A 33 12.51 21.27 -10.22
C GLN A 33 13.54 21.84 -11.20
N VAL A 34 13.66 21.27 -12.40
CA VAL A 34 14.65 21.70 -13.41
C VAL A 34 14.36 23.13 -13.87
N PHE A 35 13.10 23.48 -14.11
CA PHE A 35 12.71 24.85 -14.47
C PHE A 35 12.98 25.86 -13.33
N ARG A 36 12.87 25.42 -12.06
CA ARG A 36 13.18 26.25 -10.89
C ARG A 36 14.69 26.46 -10.71
N GLN A 37 15.48 25.42 -10.94
CA GLN A 37 16.95 25.51 -10.91
C GLN A 37 17.44 26.46 -12.01
N LEU A 38 16.91 26.33 -13.23
CA LEU A 38 17.25 27.22 -14.34
C LEU A 38 16.89 28.69 -14.03
N ALA A 39 15.76 28.92 -13.37
CA ALA A 39 15.35 30.27 -12.94
C ALA A 39 16.34 30.84 -11.91
N ALA A 40 16.74 30.05 -10.91
CA ALA A 40 17.70 30.45 -9.90
C ALA A 40 19.10 30.72 -10.48
N GLU A 41 19.58 29.88 -11.39
CA GLU A 41 20.87 30.05 -12.08
C GLU A 41 20.91 31.34 -12.92
N LYS A 42 19.76 31.73 -13.49
CA LYS A 42 19.61 32.97 -14.26
C LYS A 42 19.23 34.19 -13.41
N GLY A 43 19.03 34.02 -12.10
CA GLY A 43 18.59 35.09 -11.20
C GLY A 43 17.19 35.64 -11.52
N LEU A 44 16.32 34.83 -12.13
CA LEU A 44 14.96 35.22 -12.55
C LEU A 44 13.90 34.59 -11.64
N THR A 45 12.76 35.27 -11.48
CA THR A 45 11.55 34.66 -10.92
C THR A 45 10.95 33.64 -11.91
N LEU A 46 10.07 32.75 -11.42
CA LEU A 46 9.40 31.76 -12.27
C LEU A 46 8.50 32.41 -13.33
N VAL A 47 7.89 33.54 -13.01
CA VAL A 47 7.06 34.31 -13.94
C VAL A 47 7.92 34.95 -15.03
N GLU A 48 9.08 35.51 -14.67
CA GLU A 48 10.02 36.11 -15.64
C GLU A 48 10.63 35.06 -16.57
N LEU A 49 11.06 33.91 -16.03
CA LEU A 49 11.54 32.81 -16.86
C LEU A 49 10.43 32.26 -17.77
N GLY A 50 9.18 32.20 -17.29
CA GLY A 50 8.02 31.82 -18.09
C GLY A 50 7.81 32.75 -19.29
N LYS A 51 7.91 34.07 -19.09
CA LYS A 51 7.84 35.08 -20.17
C LYS A 51 9.00 34.96 -21.15
N LEU A 52 10.21 34.67 -20.67
CA LEU A 52 11.37 34.43 -21.52
C LEU A 52 11.17 33.19 -22.40
N ALA A 53 10.61 32.11 -21.83
CA ALA A 53 10.25 30.90 -22.56
C ALA A 53 9.10 31.09 -23.56
N GLU A 54 8.32 32.18 -23.49
CA GLU A 54 7.37 32.58 -24.55
C GLU A 54 8.05 33.20 -25.79
N GLN A 55 9.33 33.53 -25.68
CA GLN A 55 10.11 34.17 -26.75
C GLN A 55 11.24 33.25 -27.25
N ASP A 56 11.72 32.35 -26.40
CA ASP A 56 12.75 31.37 -26.71
C ASP A 56 12.24 29.92 -26.53
N PRO A 57 11.86 29.23 -27.62
CA PRO A 57 11.37 27.85 -27.55
C PRO A 57 12.47 26.84 -27.15
N GLN A 58 13.75 27.21 -27.20
CA GLN A 58 14.86 26.31 -26.88
C GLN A 58 14.83 25.87 -25.41
N ILE A 59 14.35 26.75 -24.52
CA ILE A 59 14.26 26.50 -23.08
C ILE A 59 13.41 25.27 -22.77
N ASP A 60 12.24 25.12 -23.40
CA ASP A 60 11.40 23.94 -23.20
C ASP A 60 11.86 22.76 -24.05
N ALA A 61 12.40 23.01 -25.26
CA ALA A 61 12.91 21.96 -26.12
C ALA A 61 14.04 21.15 -25.44
N ASP A 62 14.95 21.82 -24.73
CA ASP A 62 16.04 21.16 -24.00
C ASP A 62 15.52 20.30 -22.83
N ILE A 63 14.50 20.79 -22.11
CA ILE A 63 13.87 20.06 -20.99
C ILE A 63 13.13 18.83 -21.54
N ASP A 64 12.41 18.98 -22.64
CA ASP A 64 11.65 17.91 -23.26
C ASP A 64 12.55 16.84 -23.88
N ALA A 65 13.64 17.24 -24.55
CA ALA A 65 14.67 16.33 -25.04
C ALA A 65 15.23 15.48 -23.90
N LYS A 66 15.50 16.12 -22.75
CA LYS A 66 15.99 15.44 -21.55
C LYS A 66 14.97 14.46 -20.97
N ILE A 67 13.67 14.78 -20.98
CA ILE A 67 12.61 13.84 -20.57
C ILE A 67 12.64 12.58 -21.44
N VAL A 68 12.70 12.74 -22.75
CA VAL A 68 12.71 11.63 -23.71
C VAL A 68 13.99 10.79 -23.60
N GLU A 69 15.15 11.43 -23.49
CA GLU A 69 16.44 10.76 -23.33
C GLU A 69 16.49 9.95 -22.02
N THR A 70 16.04 10.55 -20.92
CA THR A 70 15.96 9.87 -19.61
C THR A 70 15.02 8.66 -19.68
N ALA A 71 13.87 8.80 -20.37
CA ALA A 71 12.95 7.70 -20.56
C ALA A 71 13.55 6.56 -21.42
N ARG A 72 14.33 6.90 -22.46
CA ARG A 72 14.95 5.89 -23.33
C ARG A 72 16.08 5.15 -22.65
N SER A 73 16.93 5.86 -21.92
CA SER A 73 18.09 5.28 -21.23
C SER A 73 17.70 4.37 -20.06
N SER A 74 16.53 4.59 -19.45
CA SER A 74 16.08 3.84 -18.28
C SER A 74 14.70 3.20 -18.50
N PRO A 75 14.60 1.86 -18.59
CA PRO A 75 13.30 1.20 -18.72
C PRO A 75 12.48 1.24 -17.41
N ASP A 76 13.14 1.41 -16.27
CA ASP A 76 12.59 1.39 -14.90
C ASP A 76 12.74 2.77 -14.23
N ILE A 77 11.78 3.67 -14.45
CA ILE A 77 11.89 5.07 -14.02
C ILE A 77 10.52 5.74 -13.81
N ILE A 78 10.48 6.69 -12.87
CA ILE A 78 9.34 7.59 -12.64
C ILE A 78 9.73 8.99 -13.13
N LEU A 79 8.91 9.57 -14.00
CA LEU A 79 9.11 10.90 -14.57
C LEU A 79 7.98 11.82 -14.09
N GLU A 80 8.30 12.78 -13.23
CA GLU A 80 7.36 13.83 -12.84
C GLU A 80 7.60 15.05 -13.72
N SER A 81 6.58 15.42 -14.50
CA SER A 81 6.56 16.63 -15.32
C SER A 81 5.15 16.85 -15.86
N ARG A 82 4.82 18.10 -16.18
CA ARG A 82 3.55 18.42 -16.83
C ARG A 82 3.41 17.89 -18.25
N LEU A 83 4.50 17.77 -19.00
CA LEU A 83 4.47 17.27 -20.36
C LEU A 83 5.01 15.85 -20.52
N SER A 84 5.51 15.21 -19.45
CA SER A 84 6.12 13.87 -19.54
C SER A 84 5.23 12.85 -20.25
N ALA A 85 3.93 12.82 -19.94
CA ALA A 85 2.98 11.93 -20.62
C ALA A 85 2.90 12.21 -22.13
N TYR A 86 2.74 13.49 -22.53
CA TYR A 86 2.68 13.88 -23.95
C TYR A 86 3.98 13.58 -24.69
N MET A 87 5.13 13.88 -24.08
CA MET A 87 6.44 13.65 -24.69
C MET A 87 6.69 12.16 -24.94
N LEU A 88 6.35 11.30 -23.98
CA LEU A 88 6.46 9.86 -24.18
C LEU A 88 5.46 9.34 -25.21
N THR A 89 4.21 9.85 -25.23
CA THR A 89 3.21 9.48 -26.24
C THR A 89 3.67 9.83 -27.66
N ARG A 90 4.12 11.06 -27.91
CA ARG A 90 4.60 11.52 -29.23
C ARG A 90 5.81 10.73 -29.72
N ASN A 91 6.66 10.28 -28.82
CA ASN A 91 7.88 9.53 -29.14
C ASN A 91 7.67 8.00 -29.13
N GLY A 92 6.42 7.52 -29.02
CA GLY A 92 6.11 6.08 -29.06
C GLY A 92 6.67 5.30 -27.86
N ILE A 93 6.95 5.97 -26.74
CA ILE A 93 7.54 5.34 -25.55
C ILE A 93 6.41 4.85 -24.64
N PRO A 94 6.33 3.54 -24.35
CA PRO A 94 5.31 2.99 -23.47
C PRO A 94 5.60 3.37 -22.01
N ALA A 95 4.60 3.94 -21.34
CA ALA A 95 4.61 4.25 -19.91
C ALA A 95 3.19 4.21 -19.34
N LEU A 96 3.07 4.00 -18.02
CA LEU A 96 1.84 4.27 -17.27
C LEU A 96 1.71 5.77 -17.04
N ARG A 97 0.70 6.39 -17.66
CA ARG A 97 0.52 7.83 -17.66
C ARG A 97 -0.54 8.23 -16.65
N VAL A 98 -0.10 8.82 -15.54
CA VAL A 98 -0.97 9.23 -14.44
C VAL A 98 -1.13 10.76 -14.44
N PHE A 99 -2.38 11.21 -14.35
CA PHE A 99 -2.72 12.61 -14.12
C PHE A 99 -3.33 12.79 -12.72
N LEU A 100 -2.75 13.69 -11.93
CA LEU A 100 -3.30 14.08 -10.64
C LEU A 100 -4.01 15.43 -10.77
N GLU A 101 -5.30 15.43 -10.53
CA GLU A 101 -6.17 16.60 -10.56
C GLU A 101 -6.46 17.09 -9.14
N ALA A 102 -6.68 18.39 -8.99
CA ALA A 102 -7.19 18.99 -7.76
C ALA A 102 -7.90 20.32 -8.09
N SER A 103 -8.95 20.63 -7.34
CA SER A 103 -9.67 21.88 -7.46
C SER A 103 -8.73 23.08 -7.20
N PRO A 104 -8.97 24.24 -7.84
CA PRO A 104 -8.16 25.44 -7.59
C PRO A 104 -8.04 25.75 -6.10
N GLU A 105 -9.13 25.69 -5.35
CA GLU A 105 -9.20 25.99 -3.92
C GLU A 105 -8.23 25.10 -3.10
N VAL A 106 -8.26 23.78 -3.35
CA VAL A 106 -7.37 22.82 -2.69
C VAL A 106 -5.91 23.06 -3.08
N ARG A 107 -5.65 23.33 -4.37
CA ARG A 107 -4.29 23.59 -4.86
C ARG A 107 -3.70 24.85 -4.22
N PHE A 108 -4.48 25.92 -4.14
CA PHE A 108 -4.04 27.19 -3.56
C PHE A 108 -3.81 27.08 -2.06
N ALA A 109 -4.68 26.39 -1.32
CA ALA A 109 -4.44 26.11 0.10
C ALA A 109 -3.13 25.33 0.32
N ARG A 110 -2.86 24.30 -0.49
CA ARG A 110 -1.62 23.50 -0.42
C ARG A 110 -0.36 24.31 -0.77
N ILE A 111 -0.45 25.27 -1.69
CA ILE A 111 0.66 26.12 -2.10
C ILE A 111 0.91 27.21 -1.06
N GLY A 112 -0.15 27.90 -0.59
CA GLY A 112 -0.05 28.96 0.41
C GLY A 112 0.57 28.50 1.73
N ILE A 113 0.23 27.29 2.21
CA ILE A 113 0.86 26.70 3.40
C ILE A 113 2.37 26.45 3.18
N ARG A 114 2.78 26.12 1.96
CA ARG A 114 4.16 25.74 1.65
C ARG A 114 5.09 26.94 1.46
N GLU A 115 4.54 28.06 1.00
CA GLU A 115 5.31 29.22 0.54
C GLU A 115 5.21 30.42 1.50
N GLU A 116 4.52 30.31 2.64
CA GLU A 116 4.34 31.39 3.65
C GLU A 116 3.89 32.73 3.04
N GLN A 117 3.09 32.68 1.97
CA GLN A 117 2.60 33.85 1.24
C GLN A 117 1.13 34.15 1.55
N GLU A 118 0.72 35.41 1.37
CA GLU A 118 -0.69 35.78 1.37
C GLU A 118 -1.42 35.03 0.25
N LEU A 119 -2.52 34.34 0.62
CA LEU A 119 -3.27 33.43 -0.25
C LEU A 119 -3.64 34.07 -1.60
N GLN A 120 -4.01 35.35 -1.60
CA GLN A 120 -4.43 36.07 -2.80
C GLN A 120 -3.29 36.24 -3.82
N HIS A 121 -2.07 36.50 -3.35
CA HIS A 121 -0.91 36.69 -4.22
C HIS A 121 -0.45 35.37 -4.85
N ALA A 122 -0.44 34.28 -4.07
CA ALA A 122 -0.11 32.93 -4.55
C ALA A 122 -1.10 32.42 -5.62
N ILE A 123 -2.37 32.81 -5.53
CA ILE A 123 -3.42 32.52 -6.51
C ILE A 123 -3.11 33.20 -7.85
N GLU A 124 -2.85 34.51 -7.83
CA GLU A 124 -2.60 35.31 -9.03
C GLU A 124 -1.34 34.83 -9.77
N GLU A 125 -0.25 34.58 -9.05
CA GLU A 125 1.01 34.10 -9.62
C GLU A 125 0.85 32.69 -10.24
N THR A 126 0.14 31.80 -9.55
CA THR A 126 -0.10 30.44 -10.03
C THR A 126 -0.97 30.44 -11.29
N ASN A 127 -2.02 31.26 -11.32
CA ASN A 127 -2.90 31.38 -12.49
C ASN A 127 -2.16 31.98 -13.70
N ALA A 128 -1.40 33.06 -13.49
CA ALA A 128 -0.60 33.68 -14.54
C ALA A 128 0.40 32.70 -15.15
N ARG A 129 1.08 31.91 -14.29
CA ARG A 129 2.00 30.87 -14.73
C ARG A 129 1.30 29.78 -15.55
N GLN A 130 0.16 29.26 -15.06
CA GLN A 130 -0.60 28.23 -15.78
C GLN A 130 -1.09 28.72 -17.15
N ALA A 131 -1.53 29.97 -17.25
CA ALA A 131 -1.97 30.58 -18.50
C ALA A 131 -0.81 30.72 -19.51
N SER A 132 0.35 31.19 -19.05
CA SER A 132 1.57 31.28 -19.87
C SER A 132 1.96 29.90 -20.41
N GLU A 133 1.96 28.87 -19.58
CA GLU A 133 2.34 27.53 -20.00
C GLU A 133 1.34 26.90 -20.95
N ALA A 134 0.03 27.07 -20.70
CA ALA A 134 -1.01 26.61 -21.63
C ALA A 134 -0.82 27.24 -23.03
N LYS A 135 -0.52 28.54 -23.07
CA LYS A 135 -0.25 29.27 -24.31
C LYS A 135 1.00 28.73 -25.02
N ARG A 136 2.13 28.57 -24.31
CA ARG A 136 3.38 28.05 -24.88
C ARG A 136 3.22 26.62 -25.39
N TYR A 137 2.56 25.76 -24.63
CA TYR A 137 2.35 24.36 -25.02
C TYR A 137 1.47 24.24 -26.26
N LYS A 138 0.44 25.08 -26.37
CA LYS A 138 -0.39 25.14 -27.57
C LYS A 138 0.37 25.75 -28.75
N MET A 139 1.15 26.80 -28.54
CA MET A 139 1.89 27.51 -29.59
C MET A 139 3.04 26.68 -30.19
N TYR A 140 3.89 26.08 -29.35
CA TYR A 140 5.10 25.39 -29.82
C TYR A 140 4.87 23.92 -30.11
N TYR A 141 3.95 23.29 -29.38
CA TYR A 141 3.74 21.85 -29.47
C TYR A 141 2.38 21.51 -30.04
N GLY A 142 1.41 22.43 -30.12
CA GLY A 142 0.02 22.10 -30.44
C GLY A 142 -0.63 21.20 -29.38
N ILE A 143 -0.14 21.24 -28.14
CA ILE A 143 -0.68 20.45 -27.03
C ILE A 143 -1.78 21.26 -26.35
N ASP A 144 -2.98 20.69 -26.28
CA ASP A 144 -4.02 21.19 -25.39
C ASP A 144 -3.89 20.50 -24.03
N ILE A 145 -3.50 21.24 -23.00
CA ILE A 145 -3.32 20.68 -21.66
C ILE A 145 -4.63 20.28 -20.96
N THR A 146 -5.76 20.72 -21.51
CA THR A 146 -7.09 20.29 -21.03
C THR A 146 -7.49 18.93 -21.62
N ASP A 147 -6.81 18.47 -22.67
CA ASP A 147 -7.03 17.15 -23.25
C ASP A 147 -6.34 16.06 -22.41
N LEU A 148 -7.12 15.39 -21.57
CA LEU A 148 -6.63 14.33 -20.70
C LEU A 148 -6.60 12.94 -21.37
N SER A 149 -6.91 12.84 -22.67
CA SER A 149 -6.99 11.56 -23.39
C SER A 149 -5.66 10.78 -23.45
N VAL A 150 -4.53 11.48 -23.28
CA VAL A 150 -3.20 10.87 -23.25
C VAL A 150 -2.91 10.09 -21.96
N TYR A 151 -3.73 10.22 -20.92
CA TYR A 151 -3.50 9.61 -19.62
C TYR A 151 -4.24 8.29 -19.46
N ASP A 152 -3.54 7.30 -18.90
CA ASP A 152 -4.10 5.97 -18.61
C ASP A 152 -4.91 5.99 -17.29
N LEU A 153 -4.56 6.89 -16.36
CA LEU A 153 -5.19 7.01 -15.05
C LEU A 153 -5.31 8.47 -14.63
N ILE A 154 -6.52 8.91 -14.31
CA ILE A 154 -6.81 10.26 -13.80
C ILE A 154 -7.30 10.12 -12.35
N ILE A 155 -6.68 10.86 -11.43
CA ILE A 155 -7.01 10.81 -9.99
C ILE A 155 -7.31 12.23 -9.49
N ASN A 156 -8.55 12.47 -9.07
CA ASN A 156 -8.87 13.66 -8.29
C ASN A 156 -8.33 13.49 -6.86
N THR A 157 -7.54 14.46 -6.40
CA THR A 157 -6.81 14.41 -5.12
C THR A 157 -7.41 15.31 -4.04
N ASP A 158 -8.60 15.88 -4.24
CA ASP A 158 -9.19 16.86 -3.32
C ASP A 158 -9.40 16.27 -1.92
N ASN A 159 -10.00 15.07 -1.89
CA ASN A 159 -10.37 14.37 -0.66
C ASN A 159 -9.56 13.10 -0.42
N LEU A 160 -8.41 12.96 -1.08
CA LEU A 160 -7.53 11.80 -0.94
C LEU A 160 -6.25 12.17 -0.23
N THR A 161 -5.84 11.30 0.70
CA THR A 161 -4.50 11.36 1.28
C THR A 161 -3.45 10.94 0.25
N PRO A 162 -2.19 11.40 0.38
CA PRO A 162 -1.12 10.96 -0.52
C PRO A 162 -0.92 9.44 -0.56
N ASP A 163 -1.20 8.73 0.53
CA ASP A 163 -1.10 7.26 0.59
C ASP A 163 -2.24 6.57 -0.18
N GLU A 164 -3.44 7.14 -0.20
CA GLU A 164 -4.55 6.64 -1.03
C GLU A 164 -4.29 6.87 -2.52
N VAL A 165 -3.72 8.02 -2.89
CA VAL A 165 -3.30 8.30 -4.27
C VAL A 165 -2.19 7.34 -4.70
N LEU A 166 -1.19 7.12 -3.84
CA LEU A 166 -0.13 6.14 -4.07
C LEU A 166 -0.72 4.75 -4.34
N GLN A 167 -1.65 4.29 -3.49
CA GLN A 167 -2.25 2.98 -3.65
C GLN A 167 -2.97 2.82 -4.99
N LYS A 168 -3.73 3.83 -5.43
CA LYS A 168 -4.39 3.83 -6.75
C LYS A 168 -3.40 3.68 -7.90
N ILE A 169 -2.23 4.32 -7.82
CA ILE A 169 -1.17 4.18 -8.84
C ILE A 169 -0.53 2.80 -8.79
N LEU A 170 -0.23 2.28 -7.59
CA LEU A 170 0.32 0.93 -7.42
C LEU A 170 -0.63 -0.15 -7.96
N ASP A 171 -1.94 0.03 -7.77
CA ASP A 171 -2.95 -0.87 -8.33
C ASP A 171 -2.92 -0.85 -9.87
N ALA A 172 -2.82 0.34 -10.48
CA ALA A 172 -2.73 0.47 -11.94
C ALA A 172 -1.41 -0.09 -12.51
N VAL A 173 -0.30 0.13 -11.80
CA VAL A 173 1.00 -0.51 -12.10
C VAL A 173 0.85 -2.02 -12.13
N ARG A 174 0.24 -2.58 -11.09
CA ARG A 174 0.07 -4.02 -10.96
C ARG A 174 -0.83 -4.61 -12.04
N VAL A 175 -1.94 -3.96 -12.36
CA VAL A 175 -2.81 -4.40 -13.48
C VAL A 175 -2.02 -4.45 -14.79
N ARG A 176 -1.13 -3.47 -15.02
CA ARG A 176 -0.30 -3.42 -16.23
C ARG A 176 0.78 -4.51 -16.30
N THR A 177 1.21 -5.05 -15.16
CA THR A 177 2.19 -6.14 -15.11
C THR A 177 1.55 -7.54 -15.11
N MET A 178 0.23 -7.63 -14.96
CA MET A 178 -0.48 -8.91 -15.03
C MET A 178 -0.52 -9.47 -16.45
N LEU A 179 -0.52 -10.80 -16.54
CA LEU A 179 -0.80 -11.52 -17.77
C LEU A 179 -2.31 -11.50 -18.03
N VAL A 180 -2.72 -11.17 -19.25
CA VAL A 180 -4.13 -11.14 -19.65
C VAL A 180 -4.49 -12.48 -20.29
N LYS A 181 -5.28 -13.30 -19.60
CA LYS A 181 -5.74 -14.61 -20.10
C LYS A 181 -6.91 -14.46 -21.09
N ASP A 182 -7.83 -13.55 -20.81
CA ASP A 182 -8.94 -13.23 -21.72
C ASP A 182 -9.15 -11.71 -21.79
N PRO A 183 -8.82 -11.06 -22.93
CA PRO A 183 -9.00 -9.63 -23.10
C PRO A 183 -10.46 -9.22 -23.28
N ASN A 184 -11.37 -10.16 -23.58
CA ASN A 184 -12.79 -9.91 -23.86
C ASN A 184 -13.67 -10.11 -22.62
N ALA A 185 -13.10 -10.13 -21.42
CA ALA A 185 -13.88 -10.23 -20.20
C ALA A 185 -14.83 -9.02 -20.07
N ILE A 186 -16.08 -9.28 -19.72
CA ILE A 186 -17.06 -8.21 -19.50
C ILE A 186 -16.57 -7.26 -18.39
N PRO A 187 -16.73 -5.93 -18.57
CA PRO A 187 -16.40 -4.98 -17.53
C PRO A 187 -17.20 -5.26 -16.26
N ASP A 188 -16.53 -5.10 -15.12
CA ASP A 188 -17.12 -5.34 -13.83
C ASP A 188 -18.06 -4.18 -13.46
N ARG A 189 -19.37 -4.38 -13.59
CA ARG A 189 -20.42 -3.37 -13.31
C ARG A 189 -21.07 -3.54 -11.94
N TRP A 190 -20.83 -4.65 -11.26
CA TRP A 190 -21.38 -4.99 -9.95
C TRP A 190 -20.36 -4.75 -8.85
N GLY A 191 -20.75 -5.01 -7.61
CA GLY A 191 -19.86 -4.86 -6.47
C GLY A 191 -19.36 -3.42 -6.26
N LYS A 192 -18.37 -3.28 -5.39
CA LYS A 192 -17.92 -1.98 -4.88
C LYS A 192 -16.44 -2.04 -4.55
N ARG A 193 -15.65 -1.06 -4.99
CA ARG A 193 -14.22 -1.03 -4.64
C ARG A 193 -14.08 -1.01 -3.11
N PRO A 194 -13.04 -1.63 -2.53
CA PRO A 194 -12.83 -1.59 -1.08
C PRO A 194 -12.77 -0.16 -0.52
N SER A 195 -12.29 0.80 -1.30
CA SER A 195 -12.25 2.24 -0.96
C SER A 195 -13.63 2.89 -0.88
N ASP A 196 -14.63 2.33 -1.54
CA ASP A 196 -15.93 2.99 -1.64
C ASP A 196 -16.88 2.45 -0.56
N ARG A 197 -16.52 1.34 0.11
CA ARG A 197 -17.30 0.72 1.19
C ARG A 197 -17.60 1.70 2.34
N THR A 198 -18.82 1.61 2.84
CA THR A 198 -19.28 2.33 4.03
C THR A 198 -18.58 1.81 5.30
N VAL A 199 -18.66 2.55 6.40
CA VAL A 199 -18.11 2.11 7.70
C VAL A 199 -18.68 0.76 8.12
N GLY A 200 -19.99 0.55 7.98
CA GLY A 200 -20.64 -0.72 8.30
C GLY A 200 -20.12 -1.89 7.45
N GLU A 201 -19.94 -1.68 6.14
CA GLU A 201 -19.36 -2.69 5.25
C GLU A 201 -17.91 -3.01 5.61
N LEU A 202 -17.11 -2.00 5.96
CA LEU A 202 -15.72 -2.17 6.40
C LEU A 202 -15.63 -2.92 7.73
N LEU A 203 -16.52 -2.64 8.68
CA LEU A 203 -16.61 -3.39 9.94
C LEU A 203 -16.91 -4.88 9.72
N GLN A 204 -17.64 -5.24 8.66
CA GLN A 204 -17.91 -6.64 8.32
C GLN A 204 -16.72 -7.39 7.67
N GLY A 205 -15.65 -6.69 7.31
CA GLY A 205 -14.50 -7.29 6.62
C GLY A 205 -13.29 -6.36 6.60
N GLY A 206 -12.81 -5.99 7.78
CA GLY A 206 -11.74 -5.00 7.94
C GLY A 206 -10.61 -5.49 8.84
N VAL A 207 -9.55 -4.69 8.87
CA VAL A 207 -8.43 -4.84 9.79
C VAL A 207 -8.09 -3.48 10.40
N ILE A 208 -7.88 -3.48 11.71
CA ILE A 208 -7.52 -2.33 12.51
C ILE A 208 -6.15 -2.60 13.14
N ALA A 209 -5.28 -1.61 13.19
CA ALA A 209 -4.09 -1.68 14.04
C ALA A 209 -4.49 -1.19 15.42
N LEU A 210 -4.61 -2.09 16.40
CA LEU A 210 -4.79 -1.68 17.78
C LEU A 210 -3.43 -1.38 18.40
N ASP A 211 -3.25 -0.22 19.03
CA ASP A 211 -2.16 -0.01 19.97
C ASP A 211 -2.53 -0.72 21.27
N LYS A 212 -2.09 -1.98 21.40
CA LYS A 212 -2.39 -2.77 22.58
C LYS A 212 -1.68 -2.13 23.79
N PRO A 213 -2.39 -1.83 24.89
CA PRO A 213 -1.73 -1.36 26.11
C PRO A 213 -0.92 -2.47 26.79
N SER A 214 0.06 -2.08 27.59
CA SER A 214 0.75 -3.00 28.50
C SER A 214 -0.17 -3.34 29.69
N GLY A 215 -0.21 -4.62 30.07
CA GLY A 215 -1.08 -5.13 31.15
C GLY A 215 -1.95 -6.30 30.70
N PRO A 216 -2.97 -6.10 29.84
CA PRO A 216 -3.87 -7.16 29.42
C PRO A 216 -3.21 -8.14 28.46
N THR A 217 -3.71 -9.38 28.42
CA THR A 217 -3.40 -10.32 27.33
C THR A 217 -3.93 -9.79 25.98
N SER A 218 -3.36 -10.23 24.85
CA SER A 218 -3.96 -9.91 23.53
C SER A 218 -5.40 -10.38 23.40
N HIS A 219 -5.78 -11.50 24.02
CA HIS A 219 -7.15 -12.00 23.99
C HIS A 219 -8.12 -11.06 24.70
N GLN A 220 -7.74 -10.51 25.86
CA GLN A 220 -8.55 -9.51 26.58
C GLN A 220 -8.67 -8.22 25.77
N ALA A 221 -7.55 -7.69 25.25
CA ALA A 221 -7.57 -6.49 24.42
C ALA A 221 -8.44 -6.66 23.17
N THR A 222 -8.42 -7.86 22.58
CA THR A 222 -9.27 -8.23 21.43
C THR A 222 -10.75 -8.30 21.82
N ALA A 223 -11.08 -8.85 22.99
CA ALA A 223 -12.45 -8.85 23.51
C ALA A 223 -12.95 -7.42 23.78
N TRP A 224 -12.13 -6.54 24.34
CA TRP A 224 -12.51 -5.14 24.55
C TRP A 224 -12.68 -4.39 23.23
N ALA A 225 -11.84 -4.63 22.23
CA ALA A 225 -12.02 -4.05 20.90
C ALA A 225 -13.31 -4.55 20.22
N ARG A 226 -13.70 -5.81 20.44
CA ARG A 226 -15.00 -6.34 20.01
C ARG A 226 -16.15 -5.54 20.61
N ASP A 227 -16.10 -5.35 21.93
CA ASP A 227 -17.17 -4.73 22.70
C ASP A 227 -17.26 -3.23 22.35
N ALA A 228 -16.12 -2.54 22.21
CA ALA A 228 -16.03 -1.13 21.80
C ALA A 228 -16.63 -0.86 20.41
N LEU A 229 -16.53 -1.82 19.48
CA LEU A 229 -17.07 -1.71 18.12
C LEU A 229 -18.43 -2.38 17.94
N HIS A 230 -18.99 -2.96 19.02
CA HIS A 230 -20.24 -3.71 19.02
C HIS A 230 -20.31 -4.78 17.91
N LEU A 231 -19.25 -5.58 17.78
CA LEU A 231 -19.17 -6.65 16.77
C LEU A 231 -19.39 -8.03 17.39
N ASP A 232 -19.98 -8.96 16.65
CA ASP A 232 -20.14 -10.35 17.13
C ASP A 232 -18.83 -11.12 17.09
N LYS A 233 -17.99 -10.84 16.09
CA LYS A 233 -16.80 -11.64 15.79
C LYS A 233 -15.61 -10.76 15.46
N ILE A 234 -14.54 -10.97 16.22
CA ILE A 234 -13.25 -10.32 16.01
C ILE A 234 -12.13 -11.31 16.34
N GLY A 235 -10.93 -11.09 15.81
CA GLY A 235 -9.77 -11.92 16.12
C GLY A 235 -8.47 -11.21 15.79
N HIS A 236 -7.40 -11.54 16.51
CA HIS A 236 -6.11 -10.88 16.34
C HIS A 236 -5.09 -11.70 15.54
N GLY A 237 -4.23 -11.00 14.81
CA GLY A 237 -3.12 -11.56 14.04
C GLY A 237 -1.78 -11.38 14.76
N GLY A 238 -1.41 -12.33 15.62
CA GLY A 238 -0.11 -12.37 16.29
C GLY A 238 -0.12 -11.86 17.73
N THR A 239 -0.25 -12.79 18.67
CA THR A 239 -0.29 -12.55 20.11
C THR A 239 0.94 -11.78 20.61
N LEU A 240 0.69 -10.77 21.44
CA LEU A 240 1.67 -10.08 22.25
C LEU A 240 1.52 -10.55 23.71
N ASP A 241 2.64 -10.74 24.39
CA ASP A 241 2.65 -11.03 25.83
C ASP A 241 1.93 -9.90 26.61
N PRO A 242 1.43 -10.16 27.83
CA PRO A 242 0.64 -9.19 28.58
C PRO A 242 1.29 -7.79 28.72
N TYR A 243 2.59 -7.76 29.03
CA TYR A 243 3.35 -6.52 29.22
C TYR A 243 3.98 -5.95 27.94
N VAL A 244 3.68 -6.54 26.79
CA VAL A 244 4.15 -6.04 25.49
C VAL A 244 3.07 -5.17 24.87
N SER A 245 3.45 -3.95 24.47
CA SER A 245 2.53 -2.97 23.88
C SER A 245 2.72 -2.85 22.36
N GLY A 246 1.90 -2.01 21.73
CA GLY A 246 2.05 -1.65 20.32
C GLY A 246 1.12 -2.40 19.39
N VAL A 247 1.47 -2.37 18.11
CA VAL A 247 0.61 -2.76 16.99
C VAL A 247 0.11 -4.20 17.13
N LEU A 248 -1.19 -4.38 17.34
CA LEU A 248 -1.90 -5.65 17.31
C LEU A 248 -2.93 -5.60 16.17
N PRO A 249 -2.72 -6.33 15.06
CA PRO A 249 -3.72 -6.40 14.00
C PRO A 249 -4.99 -7.07 14.50
N ILE A 250 -6.10 -6.36 14.47
CA ILE A 250 -7.43 -6.81 14.84
C ILE A 250 -8.25 -6.96 13.55
N CYS A 251 -8.61 -8.19 13.23
CA CYS A 251 -9.44 -8.53 12.07
C CYS A 251 -10.91 -8.61 12.50
N THR A 252 -11.81 -7.98 11.75
CA THR A 252 -13.24 -7.95 12.06
C THR A 252 -14.01 -8.95 11.19
N SER A 253 -15.06 -9.57 11.76
CA SER A 253 -16.03 -10.43 11.06
C SER A 253 -15.39 -11.40 10.04
N LYS A 254 -15.55 -11.14 8.72
CA LYS A 254 -15.06 -12.01 7.65
C LYS A 254 -13.54 -12.09 7.61
N ALA A 255 -12.86 -11.00 7.96
CA ALA A 255 -11.41 -10.89 7.95
C ALA A 255 -10.72 -11.78 9.00
N VAL A 256 -11.44 -12.22 10.05
CA VAL A 256 -10.90 -13.16 11.06
C VAL A 256 -10.35 -14.42 10.41
N ARG A 257 -10.94 -14.84 9.28
CA ARG A 257 -10.48 -16.00 8.50
C ARG A 257 -9.18 -15.76 7.72
N LEU A 258 -8.57 -14.58 7.76
CA LEU A 258 -7.28 -14.22 7.13
C LEU A 258 -6.14 -14.07 8.15
N THR A 259 -6.40 -14.35 9.43
CA THR A 259 -5.42 -14.16 10.52
C THR A 259 -4.13 -14.97 10.34
N ASP A 260 -4.17 -16.12 9.69
CA ASP A 260 -3.00 -16.95 9.36
C ASP A 260 -2.00 -16.22 8.44
N ILE A 261 -2.49 -15.43 7.49
CA ILE A 261 -1.63 -14.65 6.59
C ILE A 261 -0.92 -13.57 7.41
N VAL A 262 -1.65 -12.87 8.29
CA VAL A 262 -1.08 -11.85 9.19
C VAL A 262 -0.06 -12.45 10.14
N LEU A 263 -0.34 -13.65 10.67
CA LEU A 263 0.58 -14.36 11.55
C LEU A 263 1.92 -14.65 10.88
N SER A 264 1.92 -14.93 9.58
CA SER A 264 3.15 -15.24 8.82
C SER A 264 3.98 -14.01 8.40
N SER A 265 3.41 -12.80 8.51
CA SER A 265 4.11 -11.58 8.09
C SER A 265 5.28 -11.19 8.99
N ASP A 266 6.22 -10.42 8.45
CA ASP A 266 7.33 -9.86 9.21
C ASP A 266 6.86 -8.93 10.33
N LYS A 267 7.68 -8.82 11.37
CA LYS A 267 7.40 -8.03 12.56
C LYS A 267 8.58 -7.10 12.87
N GLU A 268 8.27 -5.93 13.40
CA GLU A 268 9.28 -5.01 13.92
C GLU A 268 8.98 -4.63 15.36
N TYR A 269 10.02 -4.53 16.17
CA TYR A 269 9.93 -4.18 17.58
C TYR A 269 10.98 -3.14 17.96
N VAL A 270 10.67 -2.37 19.00
CA VAL A 270 11.64 -1.66 19.82
C VAL A 270 11.72 -2.38 21.15
N CYS A 271 12.93 -2.70 21.58
CA CYS A 271 13.20 -3.52 22.75
C CYS A 271 14.19 -2.82 23.67
N LEU A 272 13.87 -2.77 24.96
CA LEU A 272 14.80 -2.40 26.02
C LEU A 272 15.32 -3.67 26.69
N MET A 273 16.63 -3.88 26.61
CA MET A 273 17.33 -5.00 27.24
C MET A 273 18.21 -4.50 28.38
N LYS A 274 18.18 -5.19 29.52
CA LYS A 274 19.05 -4.96 30.67
C LYS A 274 20.15 -6.01 30.73
N LEU A 275 21.41 -5.60 30.65
CA LEU A 275 22.56 -6.44 30.95
C LEU A 275 22.70 -6.65 32.46
N HIS A 276 23.12 -7.84 32.90
CA HIS A 276 23.31 -8.09 34.33
C HIS A 276 24.67 -7.58 34.86
N ALA A 277 25.62 -7.29 33.98
CA ALA A 277 26.90 -6.66 34.30
C ALA A 277 27.37 -5.71 33.19
N ASP A 278 28.28 -4.80 33.54
CA ASP A 278 28.78 -3.78 32.61
C ASP A 278 29.63 -4.40 31.48
N ARG A 279 29.44 -3.87 30.27
CA ARG A 279 30.16 -4.25 29.06
C ARG A 279 30.44 -2.98 28.26
N SER A 280 31.57 -2.94 27.55
CA SER A 280 31.89 -1.79 26.70
C SER A 280 30.92 -1.71 25.53
N GLU A 281 30.62 -0.50 25.08
CA GLU A 281 29.70 -0.28 23.97
C GLU A 281 30.16 -0.95 22.68
N GLU A 282 31.47 -0.95 22.41
CA GLU A 282 32.07 -1.58 21.24
C GLU A 282 31.75 -3.08 21.24
N ARG A 283 31.87 -3.73 22.41
CA ARG A 283 31.60 -5.15 22.54
C ARG A 283 30.10 -5.47 22.38
N ILE A 284 29.23 -4.61 22.91
CA ILE A 284 27.77 -4.74 22.74
C ILE A 284 27.42 -4.67 21.25
N ARG A 285 27.92 -3.64 20.54
CA ARG A 285 27.67 -3.45 19.10
C ARG A 285 28.19 -4.61 18.27
N GLU A 286 29.41 -5.07 18.56
CA GLU A 286 30.02 -6.22 17.87
C GLU A 286 29.18 -7.49 18.02
N VAL A 287 28.79 -7.85 19.25
CA VAL A 287 28.02 -9.07 19.50
C VAL A 287 26.63 -8.99 18.87
N MET A 288 25.92 -7.88 19.06
CA MET A 288 24.57 -7.71 18.51
C MET A 288 24.58 -7.74 16.97
N GLY A 289 25.62 -7.21 16.32
CA GLY A 289 25.78 -7.28 14.86
C GLY A 289 25.83 -8.70 14.30
N ARG A 290 26.29 -9.69 15.10
CA ARG A 290 26.35 -11.11 14.69
C ARG A 290 24.99 -11.80 14.64
N PHE A 291 23.96 -11.20 15.24
CA PHE A 291 22.60 -11.76 15.23
C PHE A 291 21.81 -11.40 13.97
N VAL A 292 22.32 -10.49 13.11
CA VAL A 292 21.71 -10.20 11.81
C VAL A 292 21.90 -11.40 10.88
N GLY A 293 20.80 -11.92 10.34
CA GLY A 293 20.76 -13.13 9.53
C GLY A 293 19.99 -14.27 10.20
N LYS A 294 20.37 -15.51 9.88
CA LYS A 294 19.68 -16.71 10.39
C LYS A 294 20.16 -17.04 11.80
N ILE A 295 19.21 -17.16 12.72
CA ILE A 295 19.43 -17.55 14.11
C ILE A 295 18.66 -18.82 14.45
N TYR A 296 19.13 -19.53 15.47
CA TYR A 296 18.46 -20.71 16.01
C TYR A 296 17.78 -20.33 17.32
N GLN A 297 16.48 -20.59 17.42
CA GLN A 297 15.73 -20.34 18.65
C GLN A 297 15.00 -21.59 19.11
N LEU A 298 15.05 -21.80 20.43
CA LEU A 298 14.15 -22.70 21.13
C LEU A 298 13.04 -21.84 21.78
N PRO A 299 11.76 -22.06 21.44
CA PRO A 299 10.67 -21.34 22.10
C PRO A 299 10.76 -21.43 23.64
N PRO A 300 10.37 -20.37 24.36
CA PRO A 300 10.36 -20.37 25.82
C PRO A 300 9.34 -21.39 26.35
N VAL A 301 9.49 -21.74 27.63
CA VAL A 301 8.60 -22.70 28.32
C VAL A 301 7.13 -22.27 28.23
N ARG A 302 6.88 -20.97 28.45
CA ARG A 302 5.56 -20.35 28.26
C ARG A 302 5.41 -19.92 26.80
N SER A 303 5.03 -20.84 25.93
CA SER A 303 4.71 -20.54 24.53
C SER A 303 3.52 -21.36 24.04
N ALA A 304 2.79 -20.83 23.06
CA ALA A 304 1.65 -21.50 22.45
C ALA A 304 2.05 -22.55 21.38
N VAL A 305 3.36 -22.79 21.18
CA VAL A 305 3.89 -23.66 20.12
C VAL A 305 4.79 -24.74 20.69
N LYS A 306 4.86 -25.89 20.01
CA LYS A 306 5.75 -26.99 20.41
C LYS A 306 7.20 -26.52 20.54
N ARG A 307 7.82 -26.81 21.68
CA ARG A 307 9.20 -26.42 21.99
C ARG A 307 10.19 -27.33 21.24
N GLN A 308 10.72 -26.82 20.13
CA GLN A 308 11.74 -27.45 19.30
C GLN A 308 12.60 -26.36 18.65
N ILE A 309 13.84 -26.68 18.27
CA ILE A 309 14.74 -25.72 17.61
C ILE A 309 14.14 -25.30 16.27
N ARG A 310 14.16 -24.00 15.99
CA ARG A 310 13.66 -23.42 14.75
C ARG A 310 14.62 -22.36 14.26
N ILE A 311 14.74 -22.25 12.94
CA ILE A 311 15.48 -21.18 12.29
C ILE A 311 14.56 -19.97 12.15
N ARG A 312 15.06 -18.80 12.52
CA ARG A 312 14.41 -17.50 12.32
C ARG A 312 15.40 -16.55 11.68
N THR A 313 14.92 -15.57 10.94
CA THR A 313 15.78 -14.55 10.33
C THR A 313 15.55 -13.22 11.01
N ILE A 314 16.64 -12.61 11.49
CA ILE A 314 16.69 -11.20 11.84
C ILE A 314 17.16 -10.47 10.59
N LYS A 315 16.30 -9.63 10.03
CA LYS A 315 16.57 -8.90 8.79
C LYS A 315 17.40 -7.66 9.07
N GLU A 316 17.13 -7.03 10.21
CA GLU A 316 17.79 -5.80 10.63
C GLU A 316 17.79 -5.73 12.16
N LEU A 317 18.89 -5.24 12.71
CA LEU A 317 19.05 -4.97 14.13
C LEU A 317 19.86 -3.69 14.29
N GLU A 318 19.24 -2.68 14.89
CA GLU A 318 19.79 -1.34 15.02
C GLU A 318 19.77 -0.94 16.50
N ILE A 319 20.93 -0.62 17.05
CA ILE A 319 21.03 -0.11 18.42
C ILE A 319 20.74 1.40 18.41
N LEU A 320 19.70 1.81 19.14
CA LEU A 320 19.22 3.18 19.20
C LEU A 320 19.92 3.97 20.32
N ASP A 321 20.10 3.38 21.49
CA ASP A 321 20.77 4.01 22.64
C ASP A 321 21.40 2.96 23.56
N ILE A 322 22.49 3.33 24.25
CA ILE A 322 23.13 2.52 25.30
C ILE A 322 23.37 3.44 26.51
N ARG A 323 22.82 3.07 27.67
CA ARG A 323 23.02 3.78 28.94
C ARG A 323 23.42 2.83 30.04
N GLY A 324 24.72 2.70 30.26
CA GLY A 324 25.27 1.74 31.23
C GLY A 324 24.89 0.31 30.86
N ARG A 325 23.92 -0.27 31.57
CA ARG A 325 23.43 -1.64 31.35
C ARG A 325 22.14 -1.71 30.53
N ASP A 326 21.55 -0.58 30.20
CA ASP A 326 20.33 -0.49 29.41
C ASP A 326 20.70 -0.33 27.94
N VAL A 327 20.22 -1.25 27.10
CA VAL A 327 20.45 -1.24 25.64
C VAL A 327 19.10 -1.17 24.95
N LEU A 328 18.84 -0.06 24.26
CA LEU A 328 17.64 0.15 23.46
C LEU A 328 17.94 -0.15 21.99
N PHE A 329 17.16 -1.03 21.37
CA PHE A 329 17.38 -1.40 19.98
C PHE A 329 16.06 -1.64 19.22
N ARG A 330 16.10 -1.37 17.91
CA ARG A 330 15.06 -1.75 16.95
C ARG A 330 15.45 -3.05 16.26
N ILE A 331 14.47 -3.92 16.03
CA ILE A 331 14.66 -5.21 15.37
C ILE A 331 13.55 -5.49 14.36
N SER A 332 13.94 -5.85 13.13
CA SER A 332 13.06 -6.36 12.08
C SER A 332 13.32 -7.86 11.90
N CYS A 333 12.30 -8.69 12.05
CA CYS A 333 12.46 -10.15 12.08
C CYS A 333 11.27 -10.92 11.50
N ASP A 334 11.52 -12.20 11.21
CA ASP A 334 10.49 -13.14 10.79
C ASP A 334 9.42 -13.34 11.87
N ALA A 335 8.22 -13.75 11.44
CA ALA A 335 7.16 -14.20 12.33
C ALA A 335 7.62 -15.32 13.28
N GLY A 336 7.22 -15.19 14.55
CA GLY A 336 7.51 -16.18 15.58
C GLY A 336 8.97 -16.18 16.05
N THR A 337 9.71 -15.08 15.82
CA THR A 337 10.96 -14.78 16.52
C THR A 337 10.64 -14.36 17.96
N TYR A 338 11.32 -14.97 18.93
CA TYR A 338 11.15 -14.66 20.35
C TYR A 338 12.19 -13.63 20.77
N VAL A 339 11.82 -12.35 20.82
CA VAL A 339 12.75 -11.26 21.20
C VAL A 339 13.27 -11.43 22.64
N ARG A 340 12.44 -11.95 23.54
CA ARG A 340 12.87 -12.30 24.91
C ARG A 340 14.03 -13.31 24.92
N THR A 341 13.93 -14.36 24.10
CA THR A 341 14.99 -15.36 23.96
C THR A 341 16.24 -14.73 23.34
N LEU A 342 16.07 -13.89 22.33
CA LEU A 342 17.18 -13.16 21.72
C LEU A 342 17.96 -12.31 22.74
N CYS A 343 17.28 -11.60 23.65
CA CYS A 343 17.96 -10.86 24.72
C CYS A 343 18.83 -11.78 25.60
N ILE A 344 18.32 -12.97 25.94
CA ILE A 344 19.08 -13.96 26.71
C ILE A 344 20.31 -14.42 25.92
N ASP A 345 20.12 -14.80 24.65
CA ASP A 345 21.19 -15.26 23.77
C ASP A 345 22.31 -14.20 23.59
N ILE A 346 21.93 -12.92 23.45
CA ILE A 346 22.87 -11.79 23.39
C ILE A 346 23.64 -11.68 24.71
N GLY A 347 22.95 -11.75 25.85
CA GLY A 347 23.57 -11.71 27.17
C GLY A 347 24.55 -12.86 27.41
N GLU A 348 24.23 -14.07 26.93
CA GLU A 348 25.11 -15.24 26.97
C GLU A 348 26.36 -15.02 26.11
N MET A 349 26.23 -14.51 24.88
CA MET A 349 27.39 -14.17 24.04
C MET A 349 28.26 -13.04 24.61
N LEU A 350 27.66 -12.12 25.38
CA LEU A 350 28.37 -11.08 26.13
C LEU A 350 29.01 -11.59 27.43
N LEU A 351 28.77 -12.85 27.81
CA LEU A 351 29.25 -13.47 29.06
C LEU A 351 28.89 -12.65 30.30
N CYS A 352 27.74 -11.97 30.29
CA CYS A 352 27.20 -11.27 31.45
C CYS A 352 25.74 -11.63 31.75
N GLY A 353 25.04 -12.24 30.81
CA GLY A 353 23.60 -12.44 30.89
C GLY A 353 22.84 -11.13 30.65
N ALA A 354 21.61 -11.27 30.16
CA ALA A 354 20.71 -10.15 29.94
C ALA A 354 19.26 -10.60 30.00
N SER A 355 18.37 -9.64 30.25
CA SER A 355 16.93 -9.84 30.26
C SER A 355 16.22 -8.74 29.49
N MET A 356 15.07 -9.09 28.92
CA MET A 356 14.19 -8.13 28.25
C MET A 356 13.38 -7.38 29.31
N THR A 357 13.53 -6.06 29.36
CA THR A 357 12.81 -5.17 30.28
C THR A 357 11.48 -4.75 29.68
N GLU A 358 11.50 -4.20 28.47
CA GLU A 358 10.33 -3.72 27.75
C GLU A 358 10.40 -4.11 26.28
N LEU A 359 9.22 -4.28 25.69
CA LEU A 359 9.08 -4.57 24.27
C LEU A 359 7.83 -3.90 23.74
N ARG A 360 7.96 -3.21 22.61
CA ARG A 360 6.87 -2.59 21.89
C ARG A 360 6.92 -3.02 20.43
N ARG A 361 5.81 -3.51 19.89
CA ARG A 361 5.72 -3.86 18.46
C ARG A 361 5.37 -2.63 17.63
N THR A 362 6.28 -2.16 16.79
CA THR A 362 6.10 -0.97 15.95
C THR A 362 5.50 -1.31 14.58
N ARG A 363 5.63 -2.57 14.13
CA ARG A 363 5.06 -3.03 12.86
C ARG A 363 4.63 -4.50 12.91
N SER A 364 3.51 -4.79 12.25
CA SER A 364 3.12 -6.16 11.90
C SER A 364 2.61 -6.21 10.45
N GLY A 365 3.42 -6.80 9.56
CA GLY A 365 3.15 -6.77 8.13
C GLY A 365 3.08 -5.34 7.60
N LYS A 366 1.94 -4.98 6.99
CA LYS A 366 1.68 -3.63 6.47
C LYS A 366 1.15 -2.64 7.51
N MET A 367 0.83 -3.10 8.72
CA MET A 367 0.33 -2.26 9.80
C MET A 367 1.49 -1.68 10.59
N LYS A 368 1.57 -0.36 10.64
CA LYS A 368 2.60 0.40 11.36
C LYS A 368 1.99 1.13 12.56
N GLU A 369 2.84 1.49 13.51
CA GLU A 369 2.46 2.24 14.71
C GLU A 369 1.80 3.58 14.41
N SER A 370 2.21 4.28 13.34
CA SER A 370 1.60 5.53 12.89
C SER A 370 0.13 5.41 12.47
N GLN A 371 -0.38 4.18 12.35
CA GLN A 371 -1.76 3.86 11.98
C GLN A 371 -2.51 3.19 13.13
N ALA A 372 -1.90 3.09 14.31
CA ALA A 372 -2.47 2.36 15.43
C ALA A 372 -3.45 3.24 16.21
N ALA A 373 -4.57 2.66 16.62
CA ALA A 373 -5.60 3.28 17.44
C ALA A 373 -5.61 2.65 18.83
N THR A 374 -5.81 3.45 19.87
CA THR A 374 -6.04 2.95 21.22
C THR A 374 -7.46 2.40 21.37
N LEU A 375 -7.75 1.71 22.48
CA LEU A 375 -9.12 1.25 22.77
C LEU A 375 -10.09 2.41 22.98
N GLN A 376 -9.59 3.53 23.52
CA GLN A 376 -10.32 4.77 23.70
C GLN A 376 -10.71 5.35 22.33
N ASP A 377 -9.75 5.46 21.42
CA ASP A 377 -10.00 5.95 20.05
C ASP A 377 -11.08 5.11 19.35
N LEU A 378 -11.04 3.78 19.49
CA LEU A 378 -12.06 2.91 18.90
C LEU A 378 -13.45 3.13 19.50
N THR A 379 -13.52 3.33 20.81
CA THR A 379 -14.79 3.57 21.52
C THR A 379 -15.37 4.92 21.12
N ASP A 380 -14.56 5.97 21.17
CA ASP A 380 -14.97 7.34 20.86
C ASP A 380 -15.37 7.48 19.38
N ALA A 381 -14.57 6.92 18.47
CA ALA A 381 -14.88 6.93 17.04
C ALA A 381 -16.19 6.19 16.71
N TYR A 382 -16.48 5.10 17.42
CA TYR A 382 -17.74 4.39 17.26
C TYR A 382 -18.93 5.20 17.80
N ILE A 383 -18.78 5.82 18.98
CA ILE A 383 -19.82 6.66 19.59
C ILE A 383 -20.15 7.86 18.69
N PHE A 384 -19.15 8.58 18.19
CA PHE A 384 -19.37 9.72 17.30
C PHE A 384 -20.04 9.32 15.98
N TRP A 385 -19.70 8.14 15.45
CA TRP A 385 -20.39 7.62 14.28
C TRP A 385 -21.87 7.32 14.56
N GLN A 386 -22.18 6.65 15.67
CA GLN A 386 -23.56 6.25 15.99
C GLN A 386 -24.44 7.41 16.45
N GLN A 387 -23.91 8.36 17.22
CA GLN A 387 -24.69 9.44 17.83
C GLN A 387 -24.71 10.71 16.97
N GLU A 388 -23.61 11.03 16.30
CA GLU A 388 -23.45 12.29 15.53
C GLU A 388 -23.38 12.07 14.01
N GLY A 389 -23.36 10.82 13.54
CA GLY A 389 -23.18 10.49 12.13
C GLY A 389 -21.77 10.70 11.58
N ARG A 390 -20.80 11.05 12.44
CA ARG A 390 -19.41 11.40 12.08
C ARG A 390 -18.52 10.16 11.95
N GLY A 391 -18.75 9.40 10.87
CA GLY A 391 -18.07 8.12 10.63
C GLY A 391 -16.66 8.22 10.04
N GLU A 392 -16.19 9.40 9.68
CA GLU A 392 -14.92 9.61 8.96
C GLU A 392 -13.72 9.17 9.79
N TRP A 393 -13.75 9.44 11.10
CA TRP A 393 -12.69 9.02 12.01
C TRP A 393 -12.63 7.49 12.10
N LEU A 394 -13.75 6.83 12.40
CA LEU A 394 -13.78 5.36 12.46
C LEU A 394 -13.38 4.73 11.12
N ARG A 395 -13.83 5.33 10.01
CA ARG A 395 -13.45 4.92 8.66
C ARG A 395 -11.93 4.96 8.45
N SER A 396 -11.23 5.97 8.97
CA SER A 396 -9.78 6.08 8.80
C SER A 396 -8.99 5.04 9.61
N LEU A 397 -9.58 4.53 10.69
CA LEU A 397 -8.98 3.48 11.53
C LEU A 397 -9.13 2.07 10.93
N ILE A 398 -10.10 1.85 10.05
CA ILE A 398 -10.40 0.54 9.46
C ILE A 398 -9.82 0.45 8.05
N ARG A 399 -8.93 -0.52 7.85
CA ARG A 399 -8.46 -0.90 6.51
C ARG A 399 -9.30 -2.06 5.97
N PRO A 400 -9.58 -2.12 4.67
CA PRO A 400 -10.29 -3.26 4.09
C PRO A 400 -9.47 -4.56 4.19
N MET A 401 -10.14 -5.71 4.32
CA MET A 401 -9.48 -7.02 4.48
C MET A 401 -8.53 -7.39 3.32
N GLU A 402 -8.74 -6.80 2.14
CA GLU A 402 -7.89 -6.95 0.96
C GLU A 402 -6.41 -6.66 1.25
N VAL A 403 -6.11 -5.70 2.15
CA VAL A 403 -4.73 -5.38 2.57
C VAL A 403 -4.01 -6.60 3.17
N LEU A 404 -4.76 -7.53 3.76
CA LEU A 404 -4.19 -8.77 4.31
C LEU A 404 -3.81 -9.77 3.22
N ALA A 405 -4.44 -9.70 2.05
CA ALA A 405 -4.18 -10.58 0.92
C ALA A 405 -3.07 -10.05 -0.01
N ASP A 406 -2.60 -8.81 0.19
CA ASP A 406 -1.51 -8.19 -0.58
C ASP A 406 -0.24 -9.04 -0.73
N PRO A 407 0.20 -9.85 0.26
CA PRO A 407 1.39 -10.68 0.10
C PRO A 407 1.20 -11.86 -0.87
N LEU A 408 -0.03 -12.28 -1.14
CA LEU A 408 -0.32 -13.42 -2.02
C LEU A 408 -0.25 -12.99 -3.47
N PRO A 409 0.15 -13.84 -4.44
CA PRO A 409 -0.09 -13.60 -5.86
C PRO A 409 -1.59 -13.61 -6.15
N LYS A 410 -2.01 -12.90 -7.20
CA LYS A 410 -3.43 -12.61 -7.44
C LYS A 410 -3.90 -13.08 -8.80
N ILE A 411 -5.16 -13.51 -8.82
CA ILE A 411 -5.90 -13.93 -9.99
C ILE A 411 -7.15 -13.06 -10.06
N ILE A 412 -7.34 -12.35 -11.17
CA ILE A 412 -8.56 -11.60 -11.43
C ILE A 412 -9.59 -12.54 -12.06
N VAL A 413 -10.70 -12.72 -11.36
CA VAL A 413 -11.82 -13.57 -11.75
C VAL A 413 -12.76 -12.78 -12.65
N LYS A 414 -13.22 -13.38 -13.74
CA LYS A 414 -14.26 -12.79 -14.58
C LYS A 414 -15.54 -12.60 -13.77
N ALA A 415 -16.26 -11.50 -13.99
CA ALA A 415 -17.53 -11.25 -13.31
C ALA A 415 -18.53 -12.43 -13.42
N THR A 416 -18.56 -13.12 -14.57
CA THR A 416 -19.40 -14.30 -14.82
C THR A 416 -19.11 -15.50 -13.92
N ALA A 417 -17.89 -15.58 -13.37
CA ALA A 417 -17.43 -16.67 -12.52
C ALA A 417 -17.39 -16.31 -11.02
N VAL A 418 -17.53 -15.02 -10.65
CA VAL A 418 -17.40 -14.56 -9.26
C VAL A 418 -18.39 -15.27 -8.34
N ASP A 419 -19.69 -15.18 -8.65
CA ASP A 419 -20.71 -15.72 -7.75
C ASP A 419 -20.66 -17.27 -7.68
N ALA A 420 -20.12 -17.96 -8.70
CA ALA A 420 -19.91 -19.41 -8.64
C ALA A 420 -18.85 -19.76 -7.59
N VAL A 421 -17.76 -18.98 -7.56
CA VAL A 421 -16.71 -19.09 -6.53
C VAL A 421 -17.28 -18.72 -5.15
N CYS A 422 -18.19 -17.75 -5.05
CA CYS A 422 -18.89 -17.43 -3.80
C CYS A 422 -19.69 -18.62 -3.24
N HIS A 423 -20.20 -19.50 -4.10
CA HIS A 423 -20.86 -20.75 -3.71
C HIS A 423 -19.89 -21.93 -3.50
N GLY A 424 -18.58 -21.67 -3.52
CA GLY A 424 -17.54 -22.67 -3.24
C GLY A 424 -17.03 -23.45 -4.47
N ALA A 425 -17.40 -23.04 -5.69
CA ALA A 425 -16.83 -23.66 -6.88
C ALA A 425 -15.32 -23.39 -6.99
N ASP A 426 -14.59 -24.33 -7.58
CA ASP A 426 -13.22 -24.11 -8.02
C ASP A 426 -13.20 -23.18 -9.24
N LEU A 427 -12.14 -22.37 -9.38
CA LEU A 427 -12.00 -21.48 -10.52
C LEU A 427 -11.44 -22.27 -11.72
N SER A 428 -12.22 -22.37 -12.78
CA SER A 428 -11.76 -22.93 -14.05
C SER A 428 -10.85 -21.97 -14.80
N VAL A 429 -10.02 -22.48 -15.72
CA VAL A 429 -9.16 -21.66 -16.60
C VAL A 429 -9.98 -20.62 -17.38
N ARG A 430 -11.19 -20.97 -17.83
CA ARG A 430 -12.08 -20.06 -18.55
C ARG A 430 -12.64 -18.93 -17.68
N GLY A 431 -12.66 -19.11 -16.36
CA GLY A 431 -13.10 -18.08 -15.41
C GLY A 431 -12.02 -17.04 -15.07
N VAL A 432 -10.78 -17.23 -15.54
CA VAL A 432 -9.67 -16.30 -15.29
C VAL A 432 -9.67 -15.18 -16.32
N HIS A 433 -9.62 -13.93 -15.85
CA HIS A 433 -9.43 -12.75 -16.69
C HIS A 433 -7.95 -12.37 -16.79
N MET A 434 -7.31 -12.14 -15.64
CA MET A 434 -5.90 -11.76 -15.53
C MET A 434 -5.24 -12.47 -14.36
N LEU A 435 -3.91 -12.53 -14.34
CA LEU A 435 -3.14 -13.09 -13.23
C LEU A 435 -1.76 -12.46 -13.09
N ASP A 436 -1.21 -12.46 -11.88
CA ASP A 436 0.21 -12.12 -11.69
C ASP A 436 1.11 -13.11 -12.47
N PRO A 437 2.27 -12.65 -12.98
CA PRO A 437 3.24 -13.54 -13.63
C PRO A 437 3.91 -14.49 -12.63
N GLU A 438 4.55 -15.55 -13.13
CA GLU A 438 5.43 -16.45 -12.37
C GLU A 438 4.81 -17.16 -11.15
N ILE A 439 3.50 -17.35 -11.12
CA ILE A 439 2.85 -18.08 -10.04
C ILE A 439 3.14 -19.57 -10.20
N ARG A 440 3.69 -20.18 -9.14
CA ARG A 440 4.00 -21.62 -9.11
C ARG A 440 2.75 -22.46 -8.80
N LYS A 441 2.73 -23.70 -9.29
CA LYS A 441 1.74 -24.69 -8.86
C LYS A 441 1.78 -24.87 -7.34
N ASN A 442 0.62 -25.07 -6.73
CA ASN A 442 0.36 -25.17 -5.30
C ASN A 442 0.59 -23.87 -4.49
N ALA A 443 1.01 -22.77 -5.12
CA ALA A 443 1.07 -21.47 -4.46
C ALA A 443 -0.34 -21.07 -3.98
N LEU A 444 -0.41 -20.47 -2.80
CA LEU A 444 -1.62 -19.86 -2.28
C LEU A 444 -1.84 -18.52 -3.00
N VAL A 445 -3.03 -18.30 -3.56
CA VAL A 445 -3.36 -17.11 -4.35
C VAL A 445 -4.65 -16.45 -3.86
N ALA A 446 -4.74 -15.14 -4.04
CA ALA A 446 -5.96 -14.38 -3.83
C ALA A 446 -6.74 -14.27 -5.14
N MET A 447 -7.98 -14.74 -5.13
CA MET A 447 -8.95 -14.55 -6.21
C MET A 447 -9.69 -13.24 -5.96
N MET A 448 -9.54 -12.29 -6.88
CA MET A 448 -10.07 -10.94 -6.75
C MET A 448 -10.99 -10.59 -7.94
N THR A 449 -11.90 -9.65 -7.74
CA THR A 449 -12.66 -9.05 -8.84
C THR A 449 -11.82 -7.98 -9.55
N ALA A 450 -12.26 -7.53 -10.73
CA ALA A 450 -11.56 -6.44 -11.43
C ALA A 450 -11.67 -5.10 -10.67
N ARG A 451 -12.65 -4.97 -9.77
CA ARG A 451 -12.79 -3.83 -8.84
C ARG A 451 -11.88 -3.93 -7.60
N GLY A 452 -11.09 -4.99 -7.51
CA GLY A 452 -10.14 -5.19 -6.41
C GLY A 452 -10.77 -5.75 -5.14
N GLU A 453 -11.94 -6.36 -5.22
CA GLU A 453 -12.57 -7.02 -4.06
C GLU A 453 -12.02 -8.44 -3.89
N LEU A 454 -11.75 -8.85 -2.65
CA LEU A 454 -11.33 -10.22 -2.37
C LEU A 454 -12.55 -11.16 -2.39
N VAL A 455 -12.58 -12.07 -3.37
CA VAL A 455 -13.61 -13.11 -3.50
C VAL A 455 -13.27 -14.28 -2.59
N ALA A 456 -12.07 -14.84 -2.76
CA ALA A 456 -11.65 -16.08 -2.14
C ALA A 456 -10.13 -16.22 -2.14
N ILE A 457 -9.62 -17.18 -1.37
CA ILE A 457 -8.24 -17.66 -1.45
C ILE A 457 -8.27 -19.12 -1.90
N GLY A 458 -7.31 -19.49 -2.74
CA GLY A 458 -7.19 -20.83 -3.26
C GLY A 458 -5.75 -21.26 -3.53
N LYS A 459 -5.57 -22.52 -3.93
CA LYS A 459 -4.27 -23.06 -4.36
C LYS A 459 -4.24 -23.19 -5.88
N MET A 460 -3.17 -22.69 -6.49
CA MET A 460 -2.94 -22.86 -7.92
C MET A 460 -2.77 -24.34 -8.28
N MET A 461 -3.50 -24.79 -9.29
CA MET A 461 -3.44 -26.18 -9.76
C MET A 461 -2.47 -26.36 -10.94
N MET A 462 -2.02 -25.25 -11.54
CA MET A 462 -1.03 -25.18 -12.60
C MET A 462 -0.19 -23.90 -12.43
N SER A 463 0.97 -23.79 -13.10
CA SER A 463 1.77 -22.56 -13.11
C SER A 463 1.13 -21.48 -13.99
N SER A 464 1.55 -20.22 -13.86
CA SER A 464 1.09 -19.12 -14.73
C SER A 464 1.26 -19.46 -16.22
N ASP A 465 2.42 -19.96 -16.65
CA ASP A 465 2.67 -20.28 -18.06
C ASP A 465 1.73 -21.37 -18.58
N LYS A 466 1.50 -22.40 -17.76
CA LYS A 466 0.59 -23.49 -18.13
C LYS A 466 -0.86 -23.04 -18.15
N LEU A 467 -1.25 -22.15 -17.25
CA LEU A 467 -2.59 -21.52 -17.25
C LEU A 467 -2.81 -20.70 -18.51
N MET A 468 -1.80 -19.92 -18.91
CA MET A 468 -1.84 -19.13 -20.15
C MET A 468 -2.02 -20.02 -21.38
N ALA A 469 -1.33 -21.16 -21.45
CA ALA A 469 -1.43 -22.10 -22.58
C ALA A 469 -2.67 -23.03 -22.56
N ALA A 470 -3.42 -23.12 -21.46
CA ALA A 470 -4.54 -24.05 -21.33
C ALA A 470 -5.88 -23.43 -21.75
N ASP A 471 -6.79 -24.25 -22.33
CA ASP A 471 -8.15 -23.83 -22.71
C ASP A 471 -9.25 -24.34 -21.76
N ALA A 472 -8.90 -25.30 -20.90
CA ALA A 472 -9.81 -25.96 -19.98
C ALA A 472 -9.08 -26.48 -18.74
N GLY A 473 -9.86 -26.90 -17.73
CA GLY A 473 -9.37 -27.43 -16.46
C GLY A 473 -9.55 -26.46 -15.29
N VAL A 474 -9.18 -26.92 -14.10
CA VAL A 474 -9.23 -26.13 -12.86
C VAL A 474 -7.94 -25.33 -12.73
N ALA A 475 -8.03 -24.00 -12.72
CA ALA A 475 -6.91 -23.09 -12.51
C ALA A 475 -6.57 -22.96 -11.02
N VAL A 476 -7.59 -22.73 -10.19
CA VAL A 476 -7.43 -22.52 -8.74
C VAL A 476 -8.42 -23.40 -8.00
N LYS A 477 -7.90 -24.21 -7.06
CA LYS A 477 -8.74 -24.93 -6.11
C LYS A 477 -9.10 -24.02 -4.95
N THR A 478 -10.38 -23.78 -4.73
CA THR A 478 -10.88 -22.88 -3.69
C THR A 478 -10.62 -23.46 -2.30
N VAL A 479 -10.12 -22.61 -1.39
CA VAL A 479 -9.81 -23.00 0.00
C VAL A 479 -10.70 -22.26 0.99
N ARG A 480 -10.85 -20.94 0.84
CA ARG A 480 -11.70 -20.09 1.70
C ARG A 480 -12.39 -19.02 0.86
N VAL A 481 -13.69 -18.89 1.02
CA VAL A 481 -14.51 -17.87 0.35
C VAL A 481 -14.85 -16.76 1.33
N PHE A 482 -14.70 -15.50 0.91
CA PHE A 482 -14.93 -14.31 1.75
C PHE A 482 -16.13 -13.48 1.29
N MET A 483 -16.33 -13.36 -0.03
CA MET A 483 -17.46 -12.66 -0.61
C MET A 483 -18.74 -13.49 -0.47
N GLU A 484 -19.86 -12.83 -0.19
CA GLU A 484 -21.14 -13.53 -0.03
C GLU A 484 -21.75 -13.90 -1.39
N PRO A 485 -22.47 -15.04 -1.47
CA PRO A 485 -23.40 -15.32 -2.54
C PRO A 485 -24.36 -14.16 -2.83
N GLY A 486 -24.61 -13.90 -4.11
CA GLY A 486 -25.55 -12.87 -4.58
C GLY A 486 -24.99 -11.46 -4.64
N HIS A 487 -23.73 -11.22 -4.21
CA HIS A 487 -23.03 -9.94 -4.42
C HIS A 487 -22.78 -9.64 -5.91
N TYR A 488 -22.64 -10.71 -6.70
CA TYR A 488 -22.58 -10.70 -8.16
C TYR A 488 -23.72 -11.57 -8.69
N PRO A 489 -24.24 -11.30 -9.91
CA PRO A 489 -25.36 -12.07 -10.44
C PRO A 489 -24.94 -13.51 -10.80
N ARG A 490 -25.89 -14.43 -10.65
CA ARG A 490 -25.74 -15.86 -11.00
C ARG A 490 -25.72 -16.05 -12.51
N MET A 491 -24.54 -16.05 -13.10
CA MET A 491 -24.39 -16.12 -14.57
C MET A 491 -24.05 -17.54 -15.10
N TRP A 492 -23.71 -18.51 -14.25
CA TRP A 492 -23.38 -19.88 -14.70
C TRP A 492 -24.59 -20.76 -15.01
N LYS A 493 -25.82 -20.27 -14.78
CA LYS A 493 -27.06 -21.00 -15.11
C LYS A 493 -27.62 -20.63 -16.49
N TYR A 494 -27.22 -19.50 -17.06
CA TYR A 494 -27.77 -18.97 -18.30
C TYR A 494 -26.64 -18.92 -19.33
N SER A 495 -26.55 -19.99 -20.13
CA SER A 495 -25.51 -20.13 -21.18
C SER A 495 -25.80 -19.30 -22.43
N THR A 496 -26.89 -18.56 -22.48
CA THR A 496 -27.34 -17.78 -23.62
C THR A 496 -27.96 -16.48 -23.11
N ASP A 497 -27.61 -15.37 -23.75
CA ASP A 497 -28.26 -14.06 -23.65
C ASP A 497 -27.77 -13.14 -22.50
N LEU A 498 -26.54 -12.64 -22.65
CA LEU A 498 -26.09 -11.40 -21.98
C LEU A 498 -26.36 -10.13 -22.83
N GLU A 499 -27.03 -10.26 -23.98
CA GLU A 499 -27.62 -9.12 -24.69
C GLU A 499 -28.99 -8.80 -24.07
N GLY A 500 -29.02 -7.92 -23.07
CA GLY A 500 -30.30 -7.37 -22.59
C GLY A 500 -30.46 -7.19 -21.08
N TYR A 501 -29.48 -7.51 -20.24
CA TYR A 501 -29.57 -7.23 -18.81
C TYR A 501 -29.35 -5.73 -18.53
N SER A 502 -30.38 -4.92 -18.77
CA SER A 502 -30.51 -3.61 -18.13
C SER A 502 -30.95 -3.84 -16.68
N PRO A 503 -30.27 -3.30 -15.66
CA PRO A 503 -30.84 -3.27 -14.32
C PRO A 503 -32.12 -2.43 -14.40
N ALA A 504 -33.26 -3.03 -14.09
CA ALA A 504 -34.49 -2.30 -13.87
C ALA A 504 -34.42 -1.64 -12.49
N GLU A 505 -34.51 -0.31 -12.52
CA GLU A 505 -34.81 0.70 -11.47
C GLU A 505 -33.96 0.75 -10.20
#